data_AF-A0A170YZK8-F1
#
_entry.id   AF-A0A170YZK8-F1
#
_cell.length_a   1.000
_cell.length_b   1.000
_cell.length_c   1.000
_cell.angle_alpha   90.00
_cell.angle_beta   90.00
_cell.angle_gamma   90.00
#
_symmetry.space_group_name_H-M   'P 1'
#
loop_
_entity.id
_entity.type
_entity.pdbx_description
1 polymer ?
#
loop_
_entity_poly.entity_id
_entity_poly.type
_entity_poly.pdbx_seq_one_letter_code
_entity_poly.pdbx_strand_id
1 'polypeptide(L)'
;LEHRRTRSGRGMNMGQKISNGVKSVNRESPAPYKPVIPRELAQDFQRPARLDILLDMPPASREAQIKHGWNPDDRSLNIFVKDDDKLTFHRHPVAQSTDCIRGKVGLSKGLHVWEVHWSTRQRGTHAVVGVATQDAPLHSVGYQSLVGSNDQSWGWDLGRNKLYHDSKNNVGVTYPAILKPDETFIVPDKFLVVLDMDEGT
;
A
#
# COMPACT_ATOMS: atom_id res chain seq x y z
N LEU A 1 8.98 26.73 80.53
CA LEU A 1 7.67 26.88 79.88
C LEU A 1 7.94 27.06 78.40
N GLU A 2 8.11 25.94 77.69
CA GLU A 2 7.22 25.48 76.59
C GLU A 2 7.54 26.19 75.27
N HIS A 3 7.67 25.59 74.09
CA HIS A 3 7.52 24.25 73.52
C HIS A 3 8.18 24.40 72.11
N ARG A 4 8.91 23.47 71.50
CA ARG A 4 8.40 22.26 70.83
C ARG A 4 9.58 21.57 70.12
N ARG A 5 9.58 20.24 70.15
CA ARG A 5 10.44 19.33 69.39
C ARG A 5 10.11 19.36 67.89
N THR A 6 11.10 19.03 67.04
CA THR A 6 11.07 18.12 65.87
C THR A 6 12.35 18.34 65.04
N ARG A 7 12.87 17.44 64.22
CA ARG A 7 13.11 15.98 64.26
C ARG A 7 14.12 15.75 63.12
N SER A 8 15.15 14.95 63.37
CA SER A 8 16.12 14.45 62.37
C SER A 8 15.44 13.69 61.22
N GLY A 9 16.02 13.74 60.02
CA GLY A 9 15.62 12.88 58.91
C GLY A 9 16.56 12.94 57.70
N ARG A 10 17.44 11.94 57.59
CA ARG A 10 18.25 11.60 56.42
C ARG A 10 17.38 11.39 55.17
N GLY A 11 18.00 11.64 54.01
CA GLY A 11 17.33 11.64 52.71
C GLY A 11 17.00 10.27 52.13
N MET A 12 16.55 10.31 50.88
CA MET A 12 16.45 9.18 49.97
C MET A 12 16.28 9.71 48.54
N ASN A 13 17.24 9.36 47.69
CA ASN A 13 17.29 9.64 46.26
C ASN A 13 16.24 8.74 45.56
N MET A 14 15.31 9.32 44.80
CA MET A 14 14.24 8.60 44.11
C MET A 14 14.33 8.74 42.59
N GLY A 15 14.26 7.58 41.92
CA GLY A 15 13.87 7.42 40.52
C GLY A 15 15.01 7.59 39.51
N GLN A 16 15.23 6.71 38.54
CA GLN A 16 14.49 5.54 38.09
C GLN A 16 15.46 4.76 37.18
N LYS A 17 15.65 3.47 37.43
CA LYS A 17 16.50 2.60 36.60
C LYS A 17 15.79 2.31 35.28
N ILE A 18 16.54 2.50 34.20
CA ILE A 18 16.14 2.27 32.81
C ILE A 18 16.21 0.77 32.56
N SER A 19 15.06 0.10 32.43
CA SER A 19 15.01 -1.31 32.04
C SER A 19 14.82 -1.42 30.53
N ASN A 20 15.91 -1.76 29.84
CA ASN A 20 15.93 -2.24 28.46
C ASN A 20 15.06 -3.51 28.32
N GLY A 21 14.01 -3.43 27.51
CA GLY A 21 13.24 -4.57 27.04
C GLY A 21 13.11 -4.50 25.52
N VAL A 22 14.12 -4.97 24.80
CA VAL A 22 14.03 -5.17 23.36
C VAL A 22 13.09 -6.35 23.13
N LYS A 23 11.83 -6.06 22.79
CA LYS A 23 10.90 -7.08 22.29
C LYS A 23 11.41 -7.51 20.92
N SER A 24 11.91 -8.73 20.84
CA SER A 24 12.18 -9.41 19.58
C SER A 24 10.90 -9.43 18.74
N VAL A 25 10.93 -8.73 17.62
CA VAL A 25 9.84 -8.78 16.64
C VAL A 25 9.88 -10.18 16.05
N ASN A 26 8.86 -10.97 16.33
CA ASN A 26 8.71 -12.31 15.80
C ASN A 26 8.67 -12.20 14.27
N ARG A 27 9.66 -12.81 13.61
CA ARG A 27 9.82 -12.77 12.17
C ARG A 27 8.79 -13.72 11.59
N GLU A 28 7.58 -13.23 11.38
CA GLU A 28 6.49 -14.00 10.78
C GLU A 28 6.95 -14.55 9.43
N SER A 29 7.00 -15.88 9.32
CA SER A 29 7.09 -16.57 8.04
C SER A 29 5.91 -16.11 7.18
N PRO A 30 6.10 -15.81 5.88
CA PRO A 30 4.99 -15.39 5.04
C PRO A 30 3.97 -16.52 4.98
N ALA A 31 2.82 -16.30 5.62
CA ALA A 31 1.70 -17.23 5.57
C ALA A 31 1.14 -17.25 4.13
N PRO A 32 0.65 -18.41 3.66
CA PRO A 32 -0.01 -18.48 2.35
C PRO A 32 -1.17 -17.48 2.29
N TYR A 33 -1.30 -16.82 1.13
CA TYR A 33 -2.36 -15.84 0.90
C TYR A 33 -3.73 -16.48 1.11
N LYS A 34 -4.56 -15.88 1.97
CA LYS A 34 -5.95 -16.29 2.16
C LYS A 34 -6.86 -15.26 1.50
N PRO A 35 -7.61 -15.62 0.44
CA PRO A 35 -8.54 -14.69 -0.18
C PRO A 35 -9.63 -14.29 0.83
N VAL A 36 -9.79 -12.98 1.02
CA VAL A 36 -10.93 -12.42 1.78
C VAL A 36 -12.02 -12.13 0.77
N ILE A 37 -12.70 -13.18 0.32
CA ILE A 37 -13.89 -13.05 -0.53
C ILE A 37 -15.10 -13.27 0.37
N PRO A 38 -16.02 -12.29 0.51
CA PRO A 38 -17.33 -12.54 1.10
C PRO A 38 -17.95 -13.79 0.47
N ARG A 39 -18.48 -14.73 1.27
CA ARG A 39 -18.95 -16.04 0.75
C ARG A 39 -19.94 -15.93 -0.42
N GLU A 40 -20.73 -14.86 -0.42
CA GLU A 40 -21.73 -14.54 -1.44
C GLU A 40 -21.10 -14.19 -2.80
N LEU A 41 -19.83 -13.76 -2.79
CA LEU A 41 -19.07 -13.36 -3.96
C LEU A 41 -18.23 -14.51 -4.53
N ALA A 42 -17.91 -15.54 -3.74
CA ALA A 42 -16.94 -16.58 -4.09
C ALA A 42 -17.29 -17.41 -5.35
N GLN A 43 -18.56 -17.46 -5.76
CA GLN A 43 -18.99 -18.20 -6.95
C GLN A 43 -18.69 -17.46 -8.26
N ASP A 44 -18.64 -16.12 -8.23
CA ASP A 44 -18.39 -15.28 -9.41
C ASP A 44 -16.88 -15.02 -9.65
N PHE A 45 -16.04 -15.31 -8.65
CA PHE A 45 -14.59 -15.12 -8.71
C PHE A 45 -13.86 -16.45 -8.99
N GLN A 46 -14.01 -16.99 -10.20
CA GLN A 46 -13.09 -18.05 -10.65
C GLN A 46 -11.73 -17.44 -11.01
N ARG A 47 -10.72 -17.75 -10.20
CA ARG A 47 -9.34 -17.35 -10.48
C ARG A 47 -8.79 -18.16 -11.68
N PRO A 48 -8.04 -17.53 -12.60
CA PRO A 48 -7.38 -18.27 -13.67
C PRO A 48 -6.39 -19.31 -13.10
N ALA A 49 -6.30 -20.48 -13.72
CA ALA A 49 -5.44 -21.57 -13.24
C ALA A 49 -3.95 -21.16 -13.13
N ARG A 50 -3.46 -20.30 -14.05
CA ARG A 50 -2.09 -19.76 -14.00
C ARG A 50 -1.84 -18.95 -12.71
N LEU A 51 -2.85 -18.20 -12.25
CA LEU A 51 -2.77 -17.42 -11.02
C LEU A 51 -2.77 -18.32 -9.79
N ASP A 52 -3.60 -19.36 -9.75
CA ASP A 52 -3.59 -20.32 -8.64
C ASP A 52 -2.23 -21.01 -8.50
N ILE A 53 -1.67 -21.51 -9.62
CA ILE A 53 -0.33 -22.12 -9.63
C ILE A 53 0.72 -21.12 -9.14
N LEU A 54 0.66 -19.86 -9.57
CA LEU A 54 1.61 -18.82 -9.15
C LEU A 54 1.52 -18.51 -7.65
N LEU A 55 0.31 -18.49 -7.08
CA LEU A 55 0.10 -18.21 -5.67
C LEU A 55 0.45 -19.40 -4.75
N ASP A 56 0.44 -20.63 -5.28
CA ASP A 56 0.87 -21.83 -4.58
C ASP A 56 2.41 -21.99 -4.54
N MET A 57 3.14 -21.28 -5.40
CA MET A 57 4.60 -21.25 -5.36
C MET A 57 5.12 -20.45 -4.15
N PRO A 58 6.33 -20.79 -3.63
CA PRO A 58 6.95 -20.00 -2.58
C PRO A 58 7.09 -18.51 -2.98
N PRO A 59 6.84 -17.56 -2.06
CA PRO A 59 7.01 -16.14 -2.35
C PRO A 59 8.44 -15.81 -2.81
N ALA A 60 8.55 -14.78 -3.64
CA ALA A 60 9.85 -14.29 -4.11
C ALA A 60 10.78 -13.93 -2.94
N SER A 61 12.09 -14.16 -3.11
CA SER A 61 13.10 -13.82 -2.11
C SER A 61 13.11 -12.32 -1.80
N ARG A 62 13.59 -11.93 -0.62
CA ARG A 62 13.66 -10.51 -0.23
C ARG A 62 14.50 -9.68 -1.22
N GLU A 63 15.57 -10.25 -1.76
CA GLU A 63 16.39 -9.60 -2.78
C GLU A 63 15.59 -9.33 -4.06
N ALA A 64 14.83 -10.32 -4.54
CA ALA A 64 13.94 -10.16 -5.69
C ALA A 64 12.86 -9.10 -5.42
N GLN A 65 12.25 -9.10 -4.23
CA GLN A 65 11.29 -8.06 -3.84
C GLN A 65 11.91 -6.66 -3.91
N ILE A 66 13.14 -6.46 -3.41
CA ILE A 66 13.84 -5.16 -3.44
C ILE A 66 14.20 -4.74 -4.87
N LYS A 67 14.53 -5.70 -5.74
CA LYS A 67 14.77 -5.47 -7.16
C LYS A 67 13.52 -4.97 -7.88
N HIS A 68 12.33 -5.46 -7.50
CA HIS A 68 11.04 -5.03 -8.03
C HIS A 68 10.36 -3.91 -7.22
N GLY A 69 10.97 -3.48 -6.11
CA GLY A 69 10.43 -2.43 -5.25
C GLY A 69 10.39 -1.05 -5.91
N TRP A 70 10.01 -0.05 -5.12
CA TRP A 70 9.87 1.33 -5.60
C TRP A 70 11.18 1.93 -6.09
N ASN A 71 11.12 2.69 -7.19
CA ASN A 71 12.26 3.34 -7.78
C ASN A 71 12.48 4.73 -7.14
N PRO A 72 13.58 4.95 -6.37
CA PRO A 72 13.85 6.25 -5.76
C PRO A 72 14.17 7.36 -6.78
N ASP A 73 14.49 6.98 -8.02
CA ASP A 73 14.85 7.91 -9.11
C ASP A 73 13.65 8.20 -10.04
N ASP A 74 12.52 7.51 -9.87
CA ASP A 74 11.34 7.63 -10.73
C ASP A 74 10.06 7.80 -9.88
N ARG A 75 9.93 9.01 -9.34
CA ARG A 75 8.94 9.40 -8.33
C ARG A 75 8.62 10.89 -8.37
N SER A 76 7.50 11.28 -7.77
CA SER A 76 7.32 12.67 -7.33
C SER A 76 8.40 13.06 -6.32
N LEU A 77 8.82 14.34 -6.36
CA LEU A 77 9.75 14.92 -5.39
C LEU A 77 9.18 14.93 -3.96
N ASN A 78 7.85 14.85 -3.80
CA ASN A 78 7.19 14.81 -2.50
C ASN A 78 7.16 13.40 -1.87
N ILE A 79 7.70 12.39 -2.54
CA ILE A 79 7.78 11.01 -2.05
C ILE A 79 9.25 10.66 -1.85
N PHE A 80 9.60 9.82 -0.87
CA PHE A 80 10.91 9.17 -0.79
C PHE A 80 10.78 7.72 -0.39
N VAL A 81 11.70 6.86 -0.84
CA VAL A 81 11.78 5.46 -0.40
C VAL A 81 12.51 5.41 0.94
N LYS A 82 11.96 4.70 1.93
CA LYS A 82 12.55 4.62 3.26
C LYS A 82 13.91 3.90 3.24
N ASP A 83 14.85 4.33 4.09
CA ASP A 83 16.17 3.69 4.16
C ASP A 83 16.18 2.36 4.91
N ASP A 84 15.38 2.27 5.97
CA ASP A 84 15.19 1.08 6.79
C ASP A 84 14.28 0.03 6.13
N ASP A 85 13.44 0.44 5.17
CA ASP A 85 12.57 -0.45 4.41
C ASP A 85 12.44 -0.04 2.94
N LYS A 86 13.28 -0.63 2.09
CA LYS A 86 13.34 -0.34 0.65
C LYS A 86 12.10 -0.76 -0.15
N LEU A 87 11.10 -1.40 0.50
CA LEU A 87 9.80 -1.73 -0.13
C LEU A 87 8.70 -0.71 0.20
N THR A 88 8.99 0.28 1.04
CA THR A 88 8.01 1.27 1.49
C THR A 88 8.47 2.66 1.11
N PHE A 89 7.57 3.45 0.52
CA PHE A 89 7.78 4.88 0.35
C PHE A 89 7.00 5.68 1.40
N HIS A 90 7.42 6.92 1.61
CA HIS A 90 6.74 7.89 2.45
C HIS A 90 6.47 9.15 1.64
N ARG A 91 5.27 9.71 1.79
CA ARG A 91 4.85 10.95 1.14
C ARG A 91 4.89 12.11 2.14
N HIS A 92 5.58 13.20 1.81
CA HIS A 92 5.56 14.42 2.60
C HIS A 92 4.14 15.03 2.67
N PRO A 93 3.77 15.69 3.79
CA PRO A 93 2.44 16.28 3.97
C PRO A 93 2.29 17.60 3.17
N VAL A 94 2.34 17.50 1.84
CA VAL A 94 2.18 18.62 0.91
C VAL A 94 0.69 18.76 0.55
N ALA A 95 0.15 19.95 0.81
CA ALA A 95 -1.24 20.29 0.49
C ALA A 95 -1.43 20.48 -1.02
N GLN A 96 -2.65 20.22 -1.52
CA GLN A 96 -3.01 20.40 -2.93
C GLN A 96 -2.01 19.75 -3.90
N SER A 97 -1.63 18.51 -3.60
CA SER A 97 -0.67 17.75 -4.40
C SER A 97 -1.11 16.29 -4.48
N THR A 98 -1.02 15.72 -5.67
CA THR A 98 -1.14 14.29 -5.91
C THR A 98 0.20 13.76 -6.40
N ASP A 99 0.66 12.66 -5.83
CA ASP A 99 2.04 12.19 -5.97
C ASP A 99 2.07 10.68 -6.19
N CYS A 100 2.86 10.25 -7.17
CA CYS A 100 3.02 8.86 -7.55
C CYS A 100 4.50 8.46 -7.56
N ILE A 101 4.74 7.15 -7.59
CA ILE A 101 6.06 6.52 -7.70
C ILE A 101 5.90 5.22 -8.48
N ARG A 102 6.85 4.92 -9.37
CA ARG A 102 6.88 3.65 -10.12
C ARG A 102 7.79 2.62 -9.47
N GLY A 103 7.55 1.35 -9.78
CA GLY A 103 8.50 0.28 -9.48
C GLY A 103 9.73 0.36 -10.39
N LYS A 104 10.82 -0.30 -10.00
CA LYS A 104 12.08 -0.28 -10.76
C LYS A 104 12.05 -1.03 -12.10
N VAL A 105 11.15 -2.00 -12.23
CA VAL A 105 11.15 -2.95 -13.36
C VAL A 105 9.89 -2.74 -14.20
N GLY A 106 10.08 -2.39 -15.48
CA GLY A 106 9.03 -2.45 -16.49
C GLY A 106 8.76 -3.90 -16.89
N LEU A 107 7.50 -4.30 -16.86
CA LEU A 107 7.06 -5.66 -17.18
C LEU A 107 6.52 -5.68 -18.61
N SER A 108 6.96 -6.65 -19.42
CA SER A 108 6.63 -6.73 -20.85
C SER A 108 6.12 -8.09 -21.32
N LYS A 109 6.17 -9.12 -20.46
CA LYS A 109 5.71 -10.50 -20.72
C LYS A 109 5.50 -11.24 -19.40
N GLY A 110 4.71 -12.30 -19.41
CA GLY A 110 4.46 -13.15 -18.25
C GLY A 110 3.37 -12.64 -17.29
N LEU A 111 3.00 -13.50 -16.35
CA LEU A 111 2.10 -13.21 -15.24
C LEU A 111 2.90 -12.77 -14.00
N HIS A 112 2.54 -11.62 -13.44
CA HIS A 112 3.20 -11.02 -12.28
C HIS A 112 2.18 -10.72 -11.19
N VAL A 113 2.58 -10.96 -9.94
CA VAL A 113 1.76 -10.66 -8.76
C VAL A 113 2.60 -9.94 -7.73
N TRP A 114 2.07 -8.85 -7.19
CA TRP A 114 2.66 -8.16 -6.04
C TRP A 114 1.60 -7.78 -5.00
N GLU A 115 2.00 -7.78 -3.73
CA GLU A 115 1.16 -7.31 -2.64
C GLU A 115 1.35 -5.82 -2.43
N VAL A 116 0.25 -5.09 -2.31
CA VAL A 116 0.26 -3.71 -1.81
C VAL A 116 -0.25 -3.72 -0.37
N HIS A 117 0.54 -3.13 0.52
CA HIS A 117 0.14 -2.84 1.88
C HIS A 117 -0.02 -1.33 2.06
N TRP A 118 -1.26 -0.85 2.09
CA TRP A 118 -1.59 0.55 2.27
C TRP A 118 -2.70 0.68 3.30
N SER A 119 -2.35 1.18 4.49
CA SER A 119 -3.29 1.37 5.59
C SER A 119 -4.51 2.18 5.15
N THR A 120 -5.69 1.65 5.41
CA THR A 120 -7.00 2.31 5.18
C THR A 120 -7.06 3.72 5.77
N ARG A 121 -6.39 3.97 6.91
CA ARG A 121 -6.35 5.29 7.57
C ARG A 121 -5.45 6.31 6.86
N GLN A 122 -4.64 5.89 5.90
CA GLN A 122 -3.65 6.71 5.19
C GLN A 122 -3.99 6.92 3.71
N ARG A 123 -5.21 6.60 3.27
CA ARG A 123 -5.64 6.71 1.87
C ARG A 123 -6.16 8.09 1.48
N GLY A 124 -6.74 8.82 2.43
CA GLY A 124 -7.28 10.16 2.16
C GLY A 124 -8.39 10.13 1.10
N THR A 125 -8.43 11.17 0.26
CA THR A 125 -9.51 11.38 -0.73
C THR A 125 -9.28 10.66 -2.05
N HIS A 126 -8.04 10.35 -2.41
CA HIS A 126 -7.67 9.72 -3.67
C HIS A 126 -6.50 8.77 -3.41
N ALA A 127 -6.81 7.47 -3.33
CA ALA A 127 -5.82 6.40 -3.23
C ALA A 127 -6.02 5.48 -4.42
N VAL A 128 -5.08 5.55 -5.37
CA VAL A 128 -5.16 4.82 -6.63
C VAL A 128 -3.96 3.90 -6.75
N VAL A 129 -4.21 2.64 -7.12
CA VAL A 129 -3.19 1.61 -7.37
C VAL A 129 -3.37 1.05 -8.77
N GLY A 130 -2.28 0.79 -9.48
CA GLY A 130 -2.35 0.17 -10.79
C GLY A 130 -0.99 0.15 -11.49
N VAL A 131 -1.01 0.26 -12.82
CA VAL A 131 0.16 0.18 -13.69
C VAL A 131 0.24 1.39 -14.61
N ALA A 132 1.44 1.71 -15.07
CA ALA A 132 1.69 2.86 -15.91
C ALA A 132 2.88 2.62 -16.84
N THR A 133 2.87 3.30 -17.97
CA THR A 133 4.06 3.44 -18.82
C THR A 133 5.07 4.40 -18.16
N GLN A 134 6.26 4.47 -18.72
CA GLN A 134 7.29 5.43 -18.29
C GLN A 134 6.86 6.90 -18.50
N ASP A 135 5.94 7.14 -19.44
CA ASP A 135 5.51 8.49 -19.86
C ASP A 135 4.37 9.04 -18.99
N ALA A 136 3.77 8.22 -18.12
CA ALA A 136 2.75 8.68 -17.20
C ALA A 136 3.32 9.72 -16.20
N PRO A 137 2.62 10.83 -15.94
CA PRO A 137 3.08 11.84 -15.00
C PRO A 137 3.02 11.31 -13.56
N LEU A 138 4.02 11.64 -12.76
CA LEU A 138 4.10 11.21 -11.36
C LEU A 138 3.69 12.28 -10.34
N HIS A 139 3.30 13.46 -10.80
CA HIS A 139 2.86 14.55 -9.95
C HIS A 139 1.76 15.36 -10.64
N SER A 140 0.83 15.87 -9.84
CA SER A 140 -0.13 16.88 -10.28
C SER A 140 -0.54 17.79 -9.15
N VAL A 141 -0.87 19.04 -9.48
CA VAL A 141 -1.44 20.01 -8.55
C VAL A 141 -2.90 19.64 -8.26
N GLY A 142 -3.31 19.81 -7.02
CA GLY A 142 -4.63 19.44 -6.52
C GLY A 142 -4.75 17.97 -6.14
N TYR A 143 -5.88 17.61 -5.55
CA TYR A 143 -6.21 16.23 -5.18
C TYR A 143 -7.05 15.57 -6.26
N GLN A 144 -6.52 14.52 -6.89
CA GLN A 144 -7.20 13.81 -7.98
C GLN A 144 -6.77 12.34 -8.08
N SER A 145 -7.51 11.54 -8.83
CA SER A 145 -7.11 10.18 -9.22
C SER A 145 -6.13 10.25 -10.39
N LEU A 146 -4.84 10.49 -10.10
CA LEU A 146 -3.82 10.75 -11.14
C LEU A 146 -3.51 9.51 -11.99
N VAL A 147 -3.35 8.35 -11.36
CA VAL A 147 -3.20 7.08 -12.08
C VAL A 147 -4.53 6.74 -12.77
N GLY A 148 -4.51 6.53 -14.08
CA GLY A 148 -5.69 6.36 -14.92
C GLY A 148 -6.27 7.66 -15.49
N SER A 149 -5.66 8.82 -15.21
CA SER A 149 -6.14 10.13 -15.71
C SER A 149 -5.88 10.38 -17.20
N ASN A 150 -5.00 9.59 -17.80
CA ASN A 150 -4.63 9.64 -19.22
C ASN A 150 -4.45 8.22 -19.77
N ASP A 151 -4.08 8.13 -21.05
CA ASP A 151 -3.83 6.89 -21.78
C ASP A 151 -2.53 6.17 -21.39
N GLN A 152 -1.70 6.78 -20.54
CA GLN A 152 -0.41 6.22 -20.11
C GLN A 152 -0.51 5.38 -18.83
N SER A 153 -1.69 5.27 -18.22
CA SER A 153 -1.86 4.55 -16.96
C SER A 153 -3.25 3.94 -16.79
N TRP A 154 -3.32 2.91 -15.94
CA TRP A 154 -4.55 2.20 -15.55
C TRP A 154 -4.56 2.12 -14.03
N GLY A 155 -5.63 2.57 -13.39
CA GLY A 155 -5.69 2.70 -11.94
C GLY A 155 -7.03 2.30 -11.35
N TRP A 156 -7.00 1.68 -10.18
CA TRP A 156 -8.16 1.44 -9.33
C TRP A 156 -8.16 2.40 -8.15
N ASP A 157 -9.14 3.31 -8.12
CA ASP A 157 -9.39 4.18 -6.96
C ASP A 157 -10.09 3.37 -5.88
N LEU A 158 -9.35 3.09 -4.81
CA LEU A 158 -9.76 2.22 -3.71
C LEU A 158 -10.90 2.80 -2.89
N GLY A 159 -11.00 4.13 -2.82
CA GLY A 159 -12.03 4.82 -2.04
C GLY A 159 -13.34 4.96 -2.80
N ARG A 160 -13.26 5.09 -4.13
CA ARG A 160 -14.43 5.20 -5.01
C ARG A 160 -14.91 3.88 -5.58
N ASN A 161 -14.12 2.82 -5.45
CA ASN A 161 -14.34 1.55 -6.11
C ASN A 161 -14.51 1.73 -7.63
N LYS A 162 -13.63 2.53 -8.24
CA LYS A 162 -13.68 2.89 -9.67
C LYS A 162 -12.36 2.58 -10.37
N LEU A 163 -12.43 1.94 -11.53
CA LEU A 163 -11.33 1.80 -12.47
C LEU A 163 -11.28 3.01 -13.39
N TYR A 164 -10.08 3.52 -13.61
CA TYR A 164 -9.78 4.66 -14.46
C TYR A 164 -8.69 4.30 -15.46
N HIS A 165 -8.93 4.67 -16.71
CA HIS A 165 -7.96 4.71 -17.80
C HIS A 165 -8.42 5.78 -18.78
N ASP A 166 -7.53 6.69 -19.13
CA ASP A 166 -7.86 7.87 -19.93
C ASP A 166 -9.15 8.58 -19.46
N SER A 167 -9.27 8.80 -18.14
CA SER A 167 -10.52 9.27 -17.52
C SER A 167 -10.91 10.70 -17.87
N LYS A 168 -10.04 11.44 -18.56
CA LYS A 168 -10.39 12.72 -19.19
C LYS A 168 -11.37 12.52 -20.35
N ASN A 169 -11.32 11.38 -21.01
CA ASN A 169 -12.17 11.03 -22.15
C ASN A 169 -13.18 9.92 -21.81
N ASN A 170 -12.90 9.11 -20.77
CA ASN A 170 -13.72 7.95 -20.39
C ASN A 170 -14.32 8.08 -18.99
N VAL A 171 -15.48 7.47 -18.79
CA VAL A 171 -16.14 7.41 -17.47
C VAL A 171 -15.55 6.26 -16.65
N GLY A 172 -15.35 6.48 -15.35
CA GLY A 172 -14.84 5.44 -14.44
C GLY A 172 -15.81 4.26 -14.29
N VAL A 173 -15.27 3.03 -14.35
CA VAL A 173 -16.04 1.77 -14.28
C VAL A 173 -16.08 1.28 -12.84
N THR A 174 -17.23 0.85 -12.33
CA THR A 174 -17.33 0.30 -10.97
C THR A 174 -16.58 -1.03 -10.85
N TYR A 175 -15.74 -1.17 -9.82
CA TYR A 175 -15.04 -2.40 -9.49
C TYR A 175 -14.94 -2.59 -7.97
N PRO A 176 -15.34 -3.75 -7.42
CA PRO A 176 -15.83 -4.94 -8.15
C PRO A 176 -17.17 -4.74 -8.86
N ALA A 177 -17.37 -5.39 -10.01
CA ALA A 177 -18.55 -5.19 -10.87
C ALA A 177 -19.89 -5.61 -10.22
N ILE A 178 -19.82 -6.44 -9.19
CA ILE A 178 -20.97 -6.89 -8.40
C ILE A 178 -21.54 -5.80 -7.48
N LEU A 179 -20.78 -4.72 -7.23
CA LEU A 179 -21.25 -3.63 -6.39
C LEU A 179 -22.46 -2.96 -7.00
N LYS A 180 -23.51 -2.83 -6.20
CA LYS A 180 -24.67 -2.01 -6.54
C LYS A 180 -24.29 -0.52 -6.52
N PRO A 181 -25.05 0.36 -7.18
CA PRO A 181 -24.71 1.79 -7.28
C PRO A 181 -24.45 2.49 -5.94
N ASP A 182 -25.12 2.06 -4.86
CA ASP A 182 -25.00 2.66 -3.52
C ASP A 182 -24.13 1.82 -2.56
N GLU A 183 -23.46 0.78 -3.07
CA GLU A 183 -22.64 -0.12 -2.27
C GLU A 183 -21.16 0.27 -2.35
N THR A 184 -20.51 0.32 -1.19
CA THR A 184 -19.07 0.59 -1.09
C THR A 184 -18.33 -0.64 -0.62
N PHE A 185 -17.28 -1.03 -1.35
CA PHE A 185 -16.35 -2.09 -0.94
C PHE A 185 -15.15 -1.50 -0.20
N ILE A 186 -15.01 -1.85 1.08
CA ILE A 186 -13.85 -1.46 1.87
C ILE A 186 -12.68 -2.40 1.53
N VAL A 187 -11.78 -1.92 0.67
CA VAL A 187 -10.55 -2.66 0.34
C VAL A 187 -9.69 -2.79 1.61
N PRO A 188 -9.27 -4.00 2.02
CA PRO A 188 -8.43 -4.20 3.20
C PRO A 188 -7.05 -3.54 3.07
N ASP A 189 -6.31 -3.43 4.18
CA ASP A 189 -4.96 -2.82 4.18
C ASP A 189 -3.99 -3.54 3.22
N LYS A 190 -4.12 -4.86 3.07
CA LYS A 190 -3.33 -5.69 2.16
C LYS A 190 -4.17 -6.31 1.08
N PHE A 191 -3.72 -6.21 -0.16
CA PHE A 191 -4.35 -6.85 -1.32
C PHE A 191 -3.32 -7.10 -2.41
N LEU A 192 -3.65 -7.99 -3.34
CA LEU A 192 -2.79 -8.33 -4.47
C LEU A 192 -3.15 -7.52 -5.70
N VAL A 193 -2.14 -7.16 -6.47
CA VAL A 193 -2.26 -6.68 -7.83
C VAL A 193 -1.71 -7.77 -8.74
N VAL A 194 -2.43 -8.07 -9.81
CA VAL A 194 -2.10 -9.10 -10.78
C VAL A 194 -1.99 -8.42 -12.14
N LEU A 195 -0.90 -8.67 -12.86
CA LEU A 195 -0.69 -8.19 -14.22
C LEU A 195 -0.26 -9.37 -15.09
N ASP A 196 -1.09 -9.73 -16.06
CA ASP A 196 -0.77 -10.71 -17.08
C ASP A 196 -0.40 -9.98 -18.38
N MET A 197 0.89 -9.86 -18.65
CA MET A 197 1.39 -9.22 -19.88
C MET A 197 1.24 -10.13 -21.11
N ASP A 198 0.99 -11.43 -20.93
CA ASP A 198 0.75 -12.33 -22.06
C ASP A 198 -0.69 -12.18 -22.58
N GLU A 199 -1.66 -12.00 -21.67
CA GLU A 199 -3.08 -11.79 -21.99
C GLU A 199 -3.47 -10.30 -22.08
N GLY A 200 -2.65 -9.39 -21.55
CA GLY A 200 -2.90 -7.96 -21.54
C GLY A 200 -3.95 -7.51 -20.50
N THR A 201 -3.94 -8.11 -19.31
CA THR A 201 -4.92 -7.85 -18.23
C THR A 201 -4.28 -7.44 -16.91
#